data_AF-A0A7W5YTN7-F1
#
_entry.id   AF-A0A7W5YTN7-F1
#
_cell.length_a   1.000
_cell.length_b   1.000
_cell.length_c   1.000
_cell.angle_alpha   90.00
_cell.angle_beta   90.00
_cell.angle_gamma   90.00
#
_symmetry.space_group_name_H-M   'P 1'
#
loop_
_entity.id
_entity.type
_entity.pdbx_description
1 polymer ?
#
loop_
_entity_poly.entity_id
_entity_poly.type
_entity_poly.pdbx_seq_one_letter_code
_entity_poly.pdbx_strand_id
1 'polypeptide(L)'
;MKRSETVAEAAITLLAERGMRGLTHRAVDELAGLPPGSTSNLARTRAALLELTLLRLTELEEYAFAPAIEAGGFPTPGATAETDGPRRAGATPAADASPPAKAAERSGGLPPAGAAEGAGGFPSAGAAEGGGGFSPAGAAQGVDGVRAMGLGELVGLMAEVLVVQLSDRRRTLARYELALEATRRPELREIYDRVGARFREPAVALLAAAGSQDPVRHGRQLVAYGEGIMFDAIAGAGVTPSIEDLTAGLTEFLSGMLR
;
A
#
# COMPACT_ATOMS: atom_id res chain seq x y z
N MET A 1 -5.10 -7.01 23.20
CA MET A 1 -3.82 -6.96 22.48
C MET A 1 -3.06 -8.24 22.75
N LYS A 2 -2.65 -8.97 21.71
CA LYS A 2 -1.85 -10.21 21.80
C LYS A 2 -0.40 -9.84 22.09
N ARG A 3 0.35 -10.74 22.74
CA ARG A 3 1.78 -10.48 23.06
C ARG A 3 2.64 -10.27 21.81
N SER A 4 2.28 -10.88 20.68
CA SER A 4 2.89 -10.66 19.37
C SER A 4 2.71 -9.22 18.86
N GLU A 5 1.52 -8.64 19.04
CA GLU A 5 1.20 -7.26 18.66
C GLU A 5 2.06 -6.28 19.48
N THR A 6 2.18 -6.48 20.80
CA THR A 6 3.03 -5.66 21.68
C THR A 6 4.52 -5.69 21.28
N VAL A 7 5.05 -6.89 21.00
CA VAL A 7 6.44 -7.07 20.55
C VAL A 7 6.69 -6.39 19.20
N ALA A 8 5.76 -6.55 18.25
CA ALA A 8 5.88 -5.95 16.93
C ALA A 8 5.74 -4.42 16.97
N GLU A 9 4.84 -3.86 17.79
CA GLU A 9 4.69 -2.40 17.95
C GLU A 9 5.91 -1.75 18.61
N ALA A 10 6.51 -2.41 19.61
CA ALA A 10 7.79 -1.98 20.17
C ALA A 10 8.92 -2.06 19.12
N ALA A 11 8.94 -3.10 18.27
CA ALA A 11 9.89 -3.20 17.17
C ALA A 11 9.72 -2.09 16.12
N ILE A 12 8.48 -1.72 15.75
CA ILE A 12 8.18 -0.57 14.88
C ILE A 12 8.76 0.72 15.47
N THR A 13 8.52 0.97 16.76
CA THR A 13 9.06 2.15 17.44
C THR A 13 10.59 2.17 17.47
N LEU A 14 11.25 1.05 17.77
CA LEU A 14 12.72 0.97 17.75
C LEU A 14 13.31 1.21 16.36
N LEU A 15 12.67 0.71 15.30
CA LEU A 15 13.10 0.98 13.93
C LEU A 15 13.00 2.47 13.60
N ALA A 16 11.86 3.09 13.91
CA ALA A 16 11.63 4.50 13.63
C ALA A 16 12.55 5.45 14.43
N GLU A 17 12.85 5.13 15.69
CA GLU A 17 13.66 5.97 16.57
C GLU A 17 15.17 5.71 16.47
N ARG A 18 15.58 4.47 16.19
CA ARG A 18 16.96 3.99 16.38
C ARG A 18 17.51 3.20 15.18
N GLY A 19 16.70 3.06 14.12
CA GLY A 19 17.01 2.31 12.90
C GLY A 19 17.26 0.82 13.14
N MET A 20 17.67 0.14 12.08
CA MET A 20 18.00 -1.30 12.10
C MET A 20 19.02 -1.67 13.20
N ARG A 21 19.95 -0.77 13.57
CA ARG A 21 20.96 -1.03 14.61
C ARG A 21 20.37 -1.10 16.02
N GLY A 22 19.33 -0.31 16.31
CA GLY A 22 18.66 -0.31 17.63
C GLY A 22 17.73 -1.50 17.85
N LEU A 23 17.25 -2.15 16.78
CA LEU A 23 16.36 -3.31 16.88
C LEU A 23 17.12 -4.55 17.37
N THR A 24 16.90 -4.93 18.62
CA THR A 24 17.37 -6.19 19.23
C THR A 24 16.30 -6.77 20.14
N HIS A 25 16.27 -8.09 20.33
CA HIS A 25 15.31 -8.77 21.23
C HIS A 25 15.27 -8.16 22.63
N ARG A 26 16.44 -7.84 23.20
CA ARG A 26 16.56 -7.17 24.49
C ARG A 26 15.92 -5.77 24.47
N ALA A 27 16.23 -4.95 23.46
CA ALA A 27 15.66 -3.61 23.35
C ALA A 27 14.13 -3.65 23.15
N VAL A 28 13.61 -4.67 22.45
CA VAL A 28 12.17 -4.89 22.29
C VAL A 28 11.53 -5.30 23.61
N ASP A 29 12.13 -6.24 24.36
CA ASP A 29 11.63 -6.63 25.69
C ASP A 29 11.62 -5.43 26.65
N GLU A 30 12.70 -4.65 26.70
CA GLU A 30 12.83 -3.45 27.52
C GLU A 30 11.78 -2.38 27.15
N LEU A 31 11.59 -2.08 25.85
CA LEU A 31 10.62 -1.08 25.41
C LEU A 31 9.16 -1.55 25.57
N ALA A 32 8.89 -2.85 25.40
CA ALA A 32 7.57 -3.45 25.56
C ALA A 32 7.19 -3.68 27.04
N GLY A 33 8.10 -3.44 28.00
CA GLY A 33 7.90 -3.73 29.42
C GLY A 33 7.77 -5.23 29.71
N LEU A 34 8.37 -6.08 28.89
CA LEU A 34 8.28 -7.54 28.97
C LEU A 34 9.48 -8.16 29.71
N PRO A 35 9.31 -9.32 30.37
CA PRO A 35 10.43 -10.07 30.94
C PRO A 35 11.50 -10.41 29.89
N PRO A 36 12.81 -10.38 30.23
CA PRO A 36 13.87 -10.73 29.30
C PRO A 36 13.69 -12.10 28.64
N GLY A 37 13.83 -12.16 27.32
CA GLY A 37 13.62 -13.36 26.50
C GLY A 37 12.20 -13.51 25.95
N SER A 38 11.25 -12.63 26.31
CA SER A 38 9.86 -12.71 25.81
C SER A 38 9.78 -12.60 24.29
N THR A 39 10.54 -11.69 23.69
CA THR A 39 10.66 -11.52 22.24
C THR A 39 11.29 -12.74 21.60
N SER A 40 12.32 -13.34 22.23
CA SER A 40 13.01 -14.53 21.71
C SER A 40 12.12 -15.78 21.68
N ASN A 41 11.17 -15.88 22.63
CA ASN A 41 10.17 -16.95 22.66
C ASN A 41 9.16 -16.86 21.50
N LEU A 42 8.89 -15.66 20.99
CA LEU A 42 7.97 -15.44 19.86
C LEU A 42 8.70 -15.42 18.51
N ALA A 43 9.88 -14.81 18.46
CA ALA A 43 10.69 -14.63 17.27
C ALA A 43 12.14 -15.08 17.54
N ARG A 44 12.42 -16.38 17.39
CA ARG A 44 13.73 -16.98 17.73
C ARG A 44 14.93 -16.41 16.96
N THR A 45 14.70 -15.79 15.81
CA THR A 45 15.74 -15.21 14.95
C THR A 45 15.47 -13.75 14.66
N ARG A 46 16.51 -13.01 14.22
CA ARG A 46 16.34 -11.63 13.73
C ARG A 46 15.40 -11.55 12.52
N ALA A 47 15.44 -12.54 11.62
CA ALA A 47 14.53 -12.61 10.48
C ALA A 47 13.07 -12.75 10.92
N ALA A 48 12.77 -13.65 11.88
CA ALA A 48 11.43 -13.82 12.43
C ALA A 48 10.91 -12.55 13.13
N LEU A 49 11.79 -11.77 13.78
CA LEU A 49 11.41 -10.50 14.40
C LEU A 49 11.08 -9.45 13.34
N LEU A 50 11.85 -9.37 12.26
CA LEU A 50 11.60 -8.47 11.13
C LEU A 50 10.30 -8.85 10.39
N GLU A 51 10.04 -10.13 10.20
CA GLU A 51 8.78 -10.64 9.64
C GLU A 51 7.57 -10.25 10.49
N LEU A 52 7.62 -10.52 11.80
CA LEU A 52 6.59 -10.12 12.75
C LEU A 52 6.30 -8.61 12.70
N THR A 53 7.36 -7.80 12.59
CA THR A 53 7.29 -6.33 12.53
C THR A 53 6.65 -5.85 11.23
N LEU A 54 7.04 -6.42 10.10
CA LEU A 54 6.52 -6.08 8.77
C LEU A 54 5.06 -6.51 8.58
N LEU A 55 4.69 -7.69 9.10
CA LEU A 55 3.30 -8.14 9.13
C LEU A 55 2.45 -7.16 9.94
N ARG A 56 2.92 -6.73 11.12
CA ARG A 56 2.20 -5.77 11.95
C ARG A 56 2.06 -4.38 11.31
N LEU A 57 3.09 -3.86 10.65
CA LEU A 57 2.98 -2.62 9.87
C LEU A 57 1.87 -2.71 8.81
N THR A 58 1.81 -3.85 8.13
CA THR A 58 0.84 -4.09 7.06
C THR A 58 -0.58 -4.19 7.59
N GLU A 59 -0.81 -4.96 8.67
CA GLU A 59 -2.11 -5.00 9.37
C GLU A 59 -2.56 -3.58 9.78
N LEU A 60 -1.64 -2.81 10.40
CA LEU A 60 -1.91 -1.46 10.89
C LEU A 60 -2.27 -0.47 9.79
N GLU A 61 -1.90 -0.74 8.54
CA GLU A 61 -2.23 0.06 7.36
C GLU A 61 -3.48 -0.44 6.64
N GLU A 62 -3.66 -1.75 6.49
CA GLU A 62 -4.93 -2.34 6.06
C GLU A 62 -6.09 -1.80 6.92
N TYR A 63 -5.92 -1.74 8.25
CA TYR A 63 -6.90 -1.12 9.17
C TYR A 63 -7.05 0.39 9.02
N ALA A 64 -6.00 1.11 8.66
CA ALA A 64 -6.04 2.58 8.54
C ALA A 64 -6.61 3.03 7.19
N PHE A 65 -6.50 2.20 6.15
CA PHE A 65 -7.10 2.45 4.83
C PHE A 65 -8.54 1.94 4.71
N ALA A 66 -8.97 0.99 5.55
CA ALA A 66 -10.32 0.45 5.50
C ALA A 66 -11.43 1.55 5.43
N PRO A 67 -11.40 2.63 6.24
CA PRO A 67 -12.39 3.71 6.14
C PRO A 67 -12.35 4.46 4.81
N ALA A 68 -11.16 4.65 4.22
CA ALA A 68 -11.01 5.31 2.92
C ALA A 68 -11.54 4.43 1.78
N ILE A 69 -11.31 3.11 1.85
CA ILE A 69 -11.83 2.11 0.92
C ILE A 69 -13.36 2.01 1.04
N GLU A 70 -13.90 1.98 2.26
CA GLU A 70 -15.34 1.97 2.52
C GLU A 70 -16.01 3.27 2.03
N ALA A 71 -15.41 4.45 2.29
CA ALA A 71 -15.88 5.74 1.78
C ALA A 71 -15.78 5.85 0.24
N GLY A 72 -14.81 5.17 -0.37
CA GLY A 72 -14.66 5.03 -1.82
C GLY A 72 -15.69 4.10 -2.49
N GLY A 73 -16.57 3.44 -1.72
CA GLY A 73 -17.72 2.71 -2.25
C GLY A 73 -17.42 1.31 -2.79
N PHE A 74 -16.37 0.63 -2.30
CA PHE A 74 -16.16 -0.78 -2.61
C PHE A 74 -16.96 -1.67 -1.66
N PRO A 75 -17.65 -2.72 -2.17
CA PRO A 75 -18.29 -3.69 -1.29
C PRO A 75 -17.22 -4.48 -0.53
N THR A 76 -17.24 -4.38 0.81
CA THR A 76 -16.45 -5.23 1.70
C THR A 76 -16.81 -6.71 1.43
N PRO A 77 -15.84 -7.61 1.16
CA PRO A 77 -16.16 -9.00 0.84
C PRO A 77 -16.81 -9.72 2.04
N GLY A 78 -18.13 -9.91 1.99
CA GLY A 78 -18.88 -10.69 2.99
C GLY A 78 -20.29 -10.19 3.34
N ALA A 79 -20.67 -8.96 2.99
CA ALA A 79 -22.01 -8.44 3.27
C ALA A 79 -23.03 -8.90 2.20
N THR A 80 -23.61 -10.08 2.38
CA THR A 80 -24.77 -10.52 1.58
C THR A 80 -26.00 -9.67 1.88
N ALA A 81 -26.28 -8.69 1.03
CA ALA A 81 -27.58 -8.01 1.04
C ALA A 81 -28.62 -8.93 0.38
N GLU A 82 -29.65 -9.32 1.14
CA GLU A 82 -30.80 -10.04 0.59
C GLU A 82 -31.54 -9.18 -0.44
N THR A 83 -31.87 -9.80 -1.58
CA THR A 83 -32.59 -9.16 -2.67
C THR A 83 -34.08 -9.02 -2.37
N ASP A 84 -34.66 -7.85 -2.66
CA ASP A 84 -36.02 -7.80 -3.20
C ASP A 84 -36.14 -6.74 -4.31
N GLY A 85 -37.04 -6.98 -5.25
CA GLY A 85 -37.13 -6.28 -6.53
C GLY A 85 -38.23 -5.19 -6.61
N PRO A 86 -38.83 -4.99 -7.79
CA PRO A 86 -38.35 -3.91 -8.66
C PRO A 86 -39.41 -2.87 -9.03
N ARG A 87 -39.01 -1.72 -9.59
CA ARG A 87 -39.88 -0.92 -10.48
C ARG A 87 -39.13 -0.06 -11.51
N ARG A 88 -39.88 0.43 -12.50
CA ARG A 88 -39.42 0.77 -13.88
C ARG A 88 -39.38 2.28 -14.19
N ALA A 89 -38.75 2.56 -15.35
CA ALA A 89 -38.91 3.71 -16.27
C ALA A 89 -38.13 5.00 -15.92
N GLY A 90 -37.56 5.73 -16.89
CA GLY A 90 -37.45 5.51 -18.34
C GLY A 90 -36.84 6.71 -19.10
N ALA A 91 -36.78 6.62 -20.43
CA ALA A 91 -36.51 7.69 -21.43
C ALA A 91 -35.07 8.27 -21.60
N THR A 92 -34.55 8.11 -22.81
CA THR A 92 -33.53 8.89 -23.56
C THR A 92 -34.25 9.99 -24.41
N PRO A 93 -33.64 10.85 -25.29
CA PRO A 93 -32.23 10.98 -25.75
C PRO A 93 -31.65 12.43 -25.95
N ALA A 94 -30.40 12.47 -26.47
CA ALA A 94 -29.77 13.54 -27.30
C ALA A 94 -29.30 14.85 -26.58
N ALA A 95 -28.33 15.64 -27.10
CA ALA A 95 -27.71 15.66 -28.43
C ALA A 95 -26.22 16.11 -28.49
N ASP A 96 -25.60 15.73 -29.60
CA ASP A 96 -24.40 16.17 -30.35
C ASP A 96 -23.78 17.57 -30.11
N ALA A 97 -22.42 17.65 -30.12
CA ALA A 97 -21.58 18.69 -30.77
C ALA A 97 -20.05 18.53 -30.51
N SER A 98 -19.20 18.92 -31.47
CA SER A 98 -17.72 18.96 -31.37
C SER A 98 -17.11 19.91 -32.44
N PRO A 99 -15.79 20.25 -32.40
CA PRO A 99 -14.94 20.66 -31.27
C PRO A 99 -14.46 22.14 -31.46
N PRO A 100 -13.32 22.56 -32.09
CA PRO A 100 -11.95 22.03 -32.28
C PRO A 100 -10.77 22.96 -31.81
N ALA A 101 -9.56 22.37 -31.63
CA ALA A 101 -8.21 22.99 -31.78
C ALA A 101 -7.70 24.03 -30.73
N LYS A 102 -6.40 24.23 -30.43
CA LYS A 102 -5.12 23.70 -30.99
C LYS A 102 -3.91 23.97 -30.05
N ALA A 103 -2.91 23.07 -30.03
CA ALA A 103 -1.48 23.29 -29.65
C ALA A 103 -1.17 23.75 -28.19
N ALA A 104 0.05 23.63 -27.62
CA ALA A 104 1.36 23.28 -28.20
C ALA A 104 2.31 22.50 -27.24
N GLU A 105 3.41 22.05 -27.84
CA GLU A 105 4.56 21.28 -27.37
C GLU A 105 5.38 21.83 -26.16
N ARG A 106 6.11 20.92 -25.47
CA ARG A 106 7.54 20.94 -25.03
C ARG A 106 7.70 20.31 -23.63
N SER A 107 8.33 19.15 -23.40
CA SER A 107 9.62 18.54 -23.83
C SER A 107 10.80 18.85 -22.89
N GLY A 108 11.35 17.79 -22.27
CA GLY A 108 12.56 17.80 -21.44
C GLY A 108 12.25 17.48 -19.96
N GLY A 109 12.92 16.56 -19.27
CA GLY A 109 14.00 15.65 -19.70
C GLY A 109 14.84 15.25 -18.48
N LEU A 110 14.73 14.00 -18.02
CA LEU A 110 15.44 13.52 -16.82
C LEU A 110 16.57 12.54 -17.21
N PRO A 111 17.80 12.69 -16.69
CA PRO A 111 18.87 11.72 -16.89
C PRO A 111 18.70 10.47 -15.98
N PRO A 112 19.33 9.33 -16.34
CA PRO A 112 18.98 8.01 -15.78
C PRO A 112 19.73 7.62 -14.50
N ALA A 113 19.16 6.66 -13.77
CA ALA A 113 19.78 5.98 -12.63
C ALA A 113 20.71 4.82 -13.07
N GLY A 114 21.78 4.60 -12.30
CA GLY A 114 22.71 3.47 -12.49
C GLY A 114 22.35 2.25 -11.64
N ALA A 115 22.66 1.05 -12.14
CA ALA A 115 22.22 -0.24 -11.59
C ALA A 115 23.36 -1.08 -10.98
N ALA A 116 22.98 -2.02 -10.09
CA ALA A 116 23.60 -3.34 -9.83
C ALA A 116 22.64 -4.08 -8.86
N GLU A 117 21.98 -5.22 -9.14
CA GLU A 117 22.36 -6.55 -9.67
C GLU A 117 23.02 -7.53 -8.66
N GLY A 118 22.28 -8.61 -8.38
CA GLY A 118 22.76 -9.95 -7.98
C GLY A 118 22.89 -10.25 -6.47
N ALA A 119 22.71 -11.49 -5.99
CA ALA A 119 22.05 -12.69 -6.53
C ALA A 119 21.90 -13.77 -5.43
N GLY A 120 20.87 -14.65 -5.53
CA GLY A 120 20.70 -15.87 -4.71
C GLY A 120 20.12 -15.64 -3.30
N GLY A 121 19.27 -16.50 -2.74
CA GLY A 121 18.77 -17.81 -3.21
C GLY A 121 18.82 -18.84 -2.08
N PHE A 122 17.77 -18.92 -1.25
CA PHE A 122 17.73 -19.79 -0.06
C PHE A 122 16.60 -20.83 -0.12
N PRO A 123 16.71 -21.97 0.61
CA PRO A 123 15.78 -23.08 0.49
C PRO A 123 14.50 -22.88 1.33
N SER A 124 13.37 -23.32 0.80
CA SER A 124 12.06 -23.29 1.47
C SER A 124 12.02 -24.18 2.71
N ALA A 125 11.66 -23.61 3.87
CA ALA A 125 11.35 -24.35 5.09
C ALA A 125 9.84 -24.49 5.30
N GLY A 126 9.40 -25.65 5.80
CA GLY A 126 8.01 -26.09 5.79
C GLY A 126 7.03 -25.28 6.64
N ALA A 127 5.77 -25.38 6.23
CA ALA A 127 4.58 -24.71 6.77
C ALA A 127 4.46 -24.68 8.31
N ALA A 128 4.01 -23.53 8.81
CA ALA A 128 3.25 -23.42 10.04
C ALA A 128 1.84 -22.92 9.68
N GLU A 129 0.84 -23.79 9.77
CA GLU A 129 -0.55 -23.48 9.51
C GLU A 129 -1.14 -22.64 10.67
N GLY A 130 -2.09 -21.73 10.37
CA GLY A 130 -2.82 -21.00 11.42
C GLY A 130 -2.82 -19.47 11.32
N GLY A 131 -3.05 -18.92 10.12
CA GLY A 131 -3.36 -17.50 9.92
C GLY A 131 -4.46 -17.34 8.89
N GLY A 132 -5.53 -16.62 9.22
CA GLY A 132 -6.63 -16.33 8.30
C GLY A 132 -6.16 -15.40 7.18
N GLY A 133 -5.59 -15.98 6.12
CA GLY A 133 -5.13 -15.24 4.96
C GLY A 133 -6.30 -14.69 4.15
N PHE A 134 -6.21 -13.43 3.76
CA PHE A 134 -6.99 -12.92 2.62
C PHE A 134 -6.69 -13.81 1.40
N SER A 135 -7.71 -14.48 0.87
CA SER A 135 -7.55 -15.47 -0.19
C SER A 135 -7.65 -14.78 -1.56
N PRO A 136 -6.57 -14.73 -2.37
CA PRO A 136 -6.59 -14.07 -3.67
C PRO A 136 -7.49 -14.80 -4.68
N ALA A 137 -7.85 -16.06 -4.43
CA ALA A 137 -8.78 -16.81 -5.26
C ALA A 137 -10.22 -16.23 -5.26
N GLY A 138 -10.61 -15.48 -4.22
CA GLY A 138 -11.90 -14.80 -4.16
C GLY A 138 -11.97 -13.51 -4.98
N ALA A 139 -10.84 -12.82 -5.14
CA ALA A 139 -10.78 -11.52 -5.84
C ALA A 139 -10.91 -11.64 -7.37
N ALA A 140 -10.67 -12.83 -7.95
CA ALA A 140 -10.62 -13.05 -9.39
C ALA A 140 -11.83 -13.78 -9.99
N GLN A 141 -12.82 -14.19 -9.17
CA GLN A 141 -13.99 -14.98 -9.63
C GLN A 141 -15.33 -14.23 -9.55
N GLY A 142 -15.29 -12.89 -9.50
CA GLY A 142 -16.49 -12.04 -9.36
C GLY A 142 -16.41 -10.74 -10.16
N VAL A 143 -15.92 -10.77 -11.41
CA VAL A 143 -15.79 -9.57 -12.26
C VAL A 143 -17.11 -9.09 -12.90
N ASP A 144 -18.18 -9.88 -12.79
CA ASP A 144 -19.53 -9.48 -13.22
C ASP A 144 -20.22 -8.58 -12.17
N GLY A 145 -19.83 -7.30 -12.10
CA GLY A 145 -20.56 -6.32 -11.29
C GLY A 145 -19.82 -5.08 -10.79
N VAL A 146 -18.52 -4.94 -11.04
CA VAL A 146 -17.77 -3.74 -10.60
C VAL A 146 -18.24 -2.52 -11.41
N ARG A 147 -18.89 -1.56 -10.74
CA ARG A 147 -19.18 -0.24 -11.33
C ARG A 147 -17.86 0.42 -11.72
N ALA A 148 -17.79 0.98 -12.92
CA ALA A 148 -16.64 1.75 -13.37
C ALA A 148 -16.35 2.89 -12.37
N MET A 149 -15.13 2.89 -11.82
CA MET A 149 -14.69 3.91 -10.88
C MET A 149 -14.41 5.21 -11.63
N GLY A 150 -15.06 6.30 -11.22
CA GLY A 150 -14.77 7.62 -11.73
C GLY A 150 -13.38 8.08 -11.33
N LEU A 151 -12.70 8.82 -12.21
CA LEU A 151 -11.39 9.42 -11.93
C LEU A 151 -11.37 10.19 -10.59
N GLY A 152 -12.42 10.96 -10.28
CA GLY A 152 -12.52 11.70 -9.02
C GLY A 152 -12.68 10.81 -7.79
N GLU A 153 -13.34 9.65 -7.91
CA GLU A 153 -13.47 8.67 -6.84
C GLU A 153 -12.09 8.01 -6.56
N LEU A 154 -11.33 7.68 -7.62
CA LEU A 154 -9.97 7.15 -7.49
C LEU A 154 -8.98 8.18 -6.91
N VAL A 155 -9.08 9.45 -7.32
CA VAL A 155 -8.29 10.56 -6.75
C VAL A 155 -8.56 10.70 -5.26
N GLY A 156 -9.84 10.78 -4.86
CA GLY A 156 -10.21 10.94 -3.45
C GLY A 156 -9.72 9.79 -2.57
N LEU A 157 -9.92 8.55 -3.02
CA LEU A 157 -9.41 7.35 -2.36
C LEU A 157 -7.89 7.41 -2.16
N MET A 158 -7.14 7.72 -3.22
CA MET A 158 -5.67 7.76 -3.17
C MET A 158 -5.15 8.92 -2.32
N ALA A 159 -5.85 10.05 -2.29
CA ALA A 159 -5.48 11.20 -1.47
C ALA A 159 -5.65 10.88 0.03
N GLU A 160 -6.76 10.27 0.43
CA GLU A 160 -7.00 9.80 1.80
C GLU A 160 -5.98 8.74 2.24
N VAL A 161 -5.67 7.76 1.38
CA VAL A 161 -4.62 6.75 1.64
C VAL A 161 -3.26 7.40 1.92
N LEU A 162 -2.90 8.45 1.16
CA LEU A 162 -1.65 9.18 1.39
C LEU A 162 -1.69 10.03 2.66
N VAL A 163 -2.80 10.70 2.98
CA VAL A 163 -2.97 11.40 4.28
C VAL A 163 -2.78 10.43 5.45
N VAL A 164 -3.40 9.25 5.37
CA VAL A 164 -3.25 8.20 6.39
C VAL A 164 -1.79 7.80 6.58
N GLN A 165 -1.04 7.52 5.49
CA GLN A 165 0.39 7.18 5.58
C GLN A 165 1.27 8.30 6.12
N LEU A 166 0.94 9.56 5.78
CA LEU A 166 1.68 10.73 6.23
C LEU A 166 1.39 11.06 7.71
N SER A 167 0.24 10.62 8.25
CA SER A 167 -0.17 10.88 9.63
C SER A 167 0.67 10.13 10.69
N ASP A 168 1.10 8.89 10.44
CA ASP A 168 2.01 8.14 11.34
C ASP A 168 3.42 8.05 10.73
N ARG A 169 4.15 9.18 10.81
CA ARG A 169 5.58 9.30 10.42
C ARG A 169 6.46 8.18 10.98
N ARG A 170 6.14 7.64 12.16
CA ARG A 170 6.90 6.57 12.82
C ARG A 170 6.71 5.23 12.08
N ARG A 171 5.49 4.87 11.66
CA ARG A 171 5.27 3.68 10.79
C ARG A 171 6.03 3.80 9.48
N THR A 172 5.94 4.95 8.83
CA THR A 172 6.53 5.15 7.50
C THR A 172 8.07 5.18 7.53
N LEU A 173 8.68 5.74 8.59
CA LEU A 173 10.11 5.57 8.86
C LEU A 173 10.51 4.10 9.07
N ALA A 174 9.74 3.35 9.88
CA ALA A 174 10.01 1.92 10.10
C ALA A 174 9.87 1.09 8.81
N ARG A 175 8.93 1.43 7.92
CA ARG A 175 8.84 0.88 6.56
C ARG A 175 10.11 1.14 5.77
N TYR A 176 10.63 2.37 5.74
CA TYR A 176 11.84 2.69 4.97
C TYR A 176 13.09 1.97 5.51
N GLU A 177 13.25 1.84 6.83
CA GLU A 177 14.32 1.02 7.41
C GLU A 177 14.22 -0.45 6.96
N LEU A 178 13.02 -1.05 6.96
CA LEU A 178 12.78 -2.42 6.48
C LEU A 178 12.99 -2.57 4.97
N ALA A 179 12.50 -1.61 4.18
CA ALA A 179 12.66 -1.60 2.71
C ALA A 179 14.13 -1.52 2.32
N LEU A 180 14.89 -0.64 2.98
CA LEU A 180 16.33 -0.50 2.77
C LEU A 180 17.08 -1.76 3.23
N GLU A 181 16.73 -2.39 4.36
CA GLU A 181 17.35 -3.64 4.78
C GLU A 181 17.00 -4.82 3.86
N ALA A 182 15.81 -4.84 3.27
CA ALA A 182 15.40 -5.84 2.27
C ALA A 182 16.26 -5.79 0.99
N THR A 183 16.95 -4.66 0.70
CA THR A 183 17.95 -4.61 -0.39
C THR A 183 19.25 -5.36 -0.06
N ARG A 184 19.48 -5.70 1.22
CA ARG A 184 20.71 -6.32 1.74
C ARG A 184 20.50 -7.74 2.30
N ARG A 185 19.26 -8.22 2.37
CA ARG A 185 18.88 -9.52 2.94
C ARG A 185 17.86 -10.24 2.05
N PRO A 186 18.25 -11.27 1.28
CA PRO A 186 17.34 -12.01 0.40
C PRO A 186 16.11 -12.58 1.12
N GLU A 187 16.27 -13.07 2.35
CA GLU A 187 15.19 -13.68 3.12
C GLU A 187 14.15 -12.62 3.55
N LEU A 188 14.60 -11.41 3.87
CA LEU A 188 13.69 -10.29 4.14
C LEU A 188 13.04 -9.78 2.84
N ARG A 189 13.75 -9.84 1.70
CA ARG A 189 13.25 -9.43 0.39
C ARG A 189 12.04 -10.26 -0.03
N GLU A 190 12.10 -11.59 0.10
CA GLU A 190 10.98 -12.49 -0.20
C GLU A 190 9.72 -12.17 0.63
N ILE A 191 9.91 -11.86 1.91
CA ILE A 191 8.82 -11.46 2.82
C ILE A 191 8.28 -10.09 2.42
N TYR A 192 9.15 -9.11 2.15
CA TYR A 192 8.77 -7.76 1.74
C TYR A 192 7.99 -7.74 0.43
N ASP A 193 8.41 -8.52 -0.58
CA ASP A 193 7.67 -8.61 -1.84
C ASP A 193 6.33 -9.32 -1.70
N ARG A 194 6.27 -10.42 -0.93
CA ARG A 194 5.04 -11.17 -0.62
C ARG A 194 4.01 -10.31 0.12
N VAL A 195 4.46 -9.54 1.10
CA VAL A 195 3.60 -8.65 1.88
C VAL A 195 3.19 -7.41 1.05
N GLY A 196 4.14 -6.81 0.33
CA GLY A 196 3.89 -5.66 -0.56
C GLY A 196 3.07 -5.98 -1.82
N ALA A 197 2.73 -7.24 -2.09
CA ALA A 197 1.77 -7.60 -3.13
C ALA A 197 0.35 -7.07 -2.79
N ARG A 198 -0.01 -7.06 -1.50
CA ARG A 198 -1.35 -6.67 -1.01
C ARG A 198 -1.73 -5.23 -1.30
N PHE A 199 -0.77 -4.33 -1.51
CA PHE A 199 -1.02 -2.94 -1.93
C PHE A 199 -0.99 -2.78 -3.46
N ARG A 200 -0.20 -3.62 -4.16
CA ARG A 200 -0.04 -3.54 -5.61
C ARG A 200 -1.21 -4.16 -6.37
N GLU A 201 -1.75 -5.28 -5.89
CA GLU A 201 -2.88 -5.96 -6.54
C GLU A 201 -4.18 -5.11 -6.55
N PRO A 202 -4.61 -4.46 -5.45
CA PRO A 202 -5.73 -3.52 -5.47
C PRO A 202 -5.50 -2.35 -6.42
N ALA A 203 -4.32 -1.73 -6.44
CA ALA A 203 -4.03 -0.61 -7.33
C ALA A 203 -4.22 -0.99 -8.82
N VAL A 204 -3.82 -2.21 -9.22
CA VAL A 204 -4.06 -2.74 -10.57
C VAL A 204 -5.56 -2.93 -10.84
N ALA A 205 -6.31 -3.51 -9.92
CA ALA A 205 -7.76 -3.71 -10.06
C ALA A 205 -8.53 -2.38 -10.15
N LEU A 206 -8.17 -1.40 -9.31
CA LEU A 206 -8.72 -0.05 -9.30
C LEU A 206 -8.51 0.67 -10.64
N LEU A 207 -7.29 0.61 -11.17
CA LEU A 207 -6.96 1.23 -12.46
C LEU A 207 -7.64 0.52 -13.63
N ALA A 208 -7.81 -0.80 -13.58
CA ALA A 208 -8.62 -1.53 -14.57
C ALA A 208 -10.09 -1.07 -14.53
N ALA A 209 -10.68 -0.94 -13.34
CA ALA A 209 -12.04 -0.42 -13.16
C ALA A 209 -12.20 1.06 -13.56
N ALA A 210 -11.12 1.84 -13.51
CA ALA A 210 -11.05 3.22 -14.01
C ALA A 210 -10.75 3.34 -15.52
N GLY A 211 -10.73 2.23 -16.28
CA GLY A 211 -10.58 2.23 -17.73
C GLY A 211 -9.13 2.22 -18.25
N SER A 212 -8.14 1.92 -17.40
CA SER A 212 -6.73 1.83 -17.79
C SER A 212 -6.49 0.77 -18.88
N GLN A 213 -5.76 1.17 -19.93
CA GLN A 213 -5.35 0.27 -21.03
C GLN A 213 -4.16 -0.64 -20.65
N ASP A 214 -3.38 -0.28 -19.62
CA ASP A 214 -2.29 -1.10 -19.06
C ASP A 214 -2.30 -0.99 -17.52
N PRO A 215 -3.28 -1.63 -16.85
CA PRO A 215 -3.47 -1.49 -15.40
C PRO A 215 -2.28 -2.00 -14.58
N VAL A 216 -1.50 -2.97 -15.10
CA VAL A 216 -0.32 -3.50 -14.40
C VAL A 216 0.83 -2.49 -14.38
N ARG A 217 1.13 -1.84 -15.52
CA ARG A 217 2.12 -0.77 -15.58
C ARG A 217 1.66 0.46 -14.80
N HIS A 218 0.41 0.86 -14.99
CA HIS A 218 -0.17 2.04 -14.34
C HIS A 218 -0.23 1.87 -12.82
N GLY A 219 -0.55 0.67 -12.30
CA GLY A 219 -0.52 0.38 -10.85
C GLY A 219 0.88 0.52 -10.25
N ARG A 220 1.92 0.06 -10.96
CA ARG A 220 3.32 0.28 -10.54
C ARG A 220 3.69 1.76 -10.52
N GLN A 221 3.23 2.53 -11.49
CA GLN A 221 3.48 3.98 -11.56
C GLN A 221 2.73 4.75 -10.46
N LEU A 222 1.48 4.39 -10.16
CA LEU A 222 0.70 5.00 -9.07
C LEU A 222 1.32 4.74 -7.69
N VAL A 223 1.75 3.50 -7.43
CA VAL A 223 2.49 3.18 -6.20
C VAL A 223 3.81 3.96 -6.13
N ALA A 224 4.57 4.03 -7.23
CA ALA A 224 5.83 4.80 -7.26
C ALA A 224 5.63 6.31 -7.05
N TYR A 225 4.53 6.88 -7.55
CA TYR A 225 4.15 8.27 -7.32
C TYR A 225 3.82 8.53 -5.84
N GLY A 226 2.98 7.68 -5.23
CA GLY A 226 2.65 7.77 -3.81
C GLY A 226 3.87 7.60 -2.89
N GLU A 227 4.73 6.62 -3.17
CA GLU A 227 6.01 6.42 -2.46
C GLU A 227 6.94 7.64 -2.60
N GLY A 228 6.96 8.31 -3.76
CA GLY A 228 7.72 9.55 -3.97
C GLY A 228 7.25 10.69 -3.07
N ILE A 229 5.93 10.89 -2.94
CA ILE A 229 5.33 11.89 -2.04
C ILE A 229 5.66 11.57 -0.59
N MET A 230 5.44 10.31 -0.16
CA MET A 230 5.75 9.86 1.20
C MET A 230 7.24 10.02 1.56
N PHE A 231 8.12 9.80 0.58
CA PHE A 231 9.56 9.96 0.78
C PHE A 231 9.95 11.43 0.90
N ASP A 232 9.46 12.31 0.02
CA ASP A 232 9.80 13.75 0.07
C ASP A 232 9.32 14.42 1.37
N ALA A 233 8.11 14.10 1.83
CA ALA A 233 7.56 14.64 3.08
C ALA A 233 8.26 14.14 4.37
N ILE A 234 9.02 13.04 4.30
CA ILE A 234 9.64 12.40 5.47
C ILE A 234 11.17 12.54 5.47
N ALA A 235 11.81 12.26 4.34
CA ALA A 235 13.26 12.24 4.16
C ALA A 235 13.78 13.35 3.23
N GLY A 236 12.92 13.98 2.44
CA GLY A 236 13.25 15.12 1.58
C GLY A 236 13.27 16.46 2.32
N ALA A 237 13.21 17.54 1.54
CA ALA A 237 13.09 18.91 2.04
C ALA A 237 11.64 19.43 1.98
N GLY A 238 10.69 18.56 1.62
CA GLY A 238 9.29 18.90 1.44
C GLY A 238 8.56 19.20 2.75
N VAL A 239 7.51 20.01 2.64
CA VAL A 239 6.48 20.16 3.68
C VAL A 239 5.49 19.01 3.51
N THR A 240 4.93 18.47 4.59
CA THR A 240 3.84 17.49 4.49
C THR A 240 2.68 18.09 3.68
N PRO A 241 2.31 17.50 2.52
CA PRO A 241 1.27 18.06 1.66
C PRO A 241 -0.10 18.00 2.34
N SER A 242 -0.94 18.98 2.04
CA SER A 242 -2.35 18.96 2.46
C SER A 242 -3.18 17.99 1.60
N ILE A 243 -4.39 17.66 2.04
CA ILE A 243 -5.34 16.89 1.24
C ILE A 243 -5.66 17.58 -0.10
N GLU A 244 -5.63 18.92 -0.14
CA GLU A 244 -5.85 19.71 -1.35
C GLU A 244 -4.68 19.55 -2.34
N ASP A 245 -3.43 19.65 -1.86
CA ASP A 245 -2.22 19.41 -2.66
C ASP A 245 -2.19 17.98 -3.24
N LEU A 246 -2.51 16.99 -2.39
CA LEU A 246 -2.59 15.57 -2.78
C LEU A 246 -3.68 15.35 -3.84
N THR A 247 -4.87 15.92 -3.64
CA THR A 247 -6.00 15.82 -4.58
C THR A 247 -5.66 16.44 -5.94
N ALA A 248 -5.02 17.62 -5.94
CA ALA A 248 -4.59 18.28 -7.18
C ALA A 248 -3.53 17.45 -7.91
N GLY A 249 -2.45 17.05 -7.23
CA GLY A 249 -1.37 16.26 -7.82
C GLY A 249 -1.83 14.90 -8.37
N LEU A 250 -2.68 14.19 -7.62
CA LEU A 250 -3.29 12.93 -8.07
C LEU A 250 -4.23 13.13 -9.26
N THR A 251 -4.99 14.23 -9.29
CA THR A 251 -5.87 14.57 -10.43
C THR A 251 -5.04 14.76 -11.69
N GLU A 252 -3.95 15.53 -11.64
CA GLU A 252 -3.05 15.73 -12.77
C GLU A 252 -2.39 14.43 -13.22
N PHE A 253 -1.84 13.67 -12.28
CA PHE A 253 -1.14 12.41 -12.52
C PHE A 253 -2.05 11.34 -13.16
N LEU A 254 -3.22 11.08 -12.56
CA LEU A 254 -4.17 10.10 -13.07
C LEU A 254 -4.85 10.57 -14.37
N SER A 255 -5.12 11.88 -14.52
CA SER A 255 -5.59 12.44 -15.80
C SER A 255 -4.57 12.26 -16.93
N GLY A 256 -3.27 12.39 -16.65
CA GLY A 256 -2.21 12.15 -17.63
C GLY A 256 -2.00 10.68 -17.95
N MET A 257 -2.29 9.79 -17.01
CA MET A 257 -2.13 8.33 -17.11
C MET A 257 -3.27 7.64 -17.87
N LEU A 258 -4.51 8.11 -17.72
CA LEU A 258 -5.72 7.45 -18.24
C LEU A 258 -6.26 8.05 -19.57
N ARG A 259 -5.42 8.82 -20.29
CA ARG A 259 -5.73 9.41 -21.61
C ARG A 259 -5.12 8.64 -22.77
#